data_AF-A0A655FNX9-F1
#
_entry.id   AF-A0A655FNX9-F1
#
_cell.length_a   1.000
_cell.length_b   1.000
_cell.length_c   1.000
_cell.angle_alpha   90.00
_cell.angle_beta   90.00
_cell.angle_gamma   90.00
#
_symmetry.space_group_name_H-M   'P 1'
#
loop_
_entity.id
_entity.type
_entity.pdbx_description
1 polymer ?
#
loop_
_entity_poly.entity_id
_entity_poly.type
_entity_poly.pdbx_seq_one_letter_code
_entity_poly.pdbx_strand_id
1 'polypeptide(L)'
;MGGHDSWRLHIHGAKDQVRFLRHVGVHGAEAVAAQEMLRQLKGPVRNPNLDSAPKKVWAQVRNRLSAKQMMDIQLHEPTMWKHSPSRSRPHRAEARIEDRAIHELARGDAYWDTVVEITSIGDQHVFDGTVSGTHNFVANGISLHNSLEQDADVVILLHRPDAFDRDDPRGGEADFILAKHRNGPTKTVTVAHQLHLSRFANMAR
;
A
#
# COMPACT_ATOMS: atom_id res chain seq x y z
N MET A 1 -43.93 -8.26 -12.61
CA MET A 1 -43.04 -7.10 -12.40
C MET A 1 -41.67 -7.64 -12.05
N GLY A 2 -40.81 -7.87 -13.04
CA GLY A 2 -39.42 -8.30 -12.82
C GLY A 2 -38.52 -7.09 -12.98
N GLY A 3 -38.02 -6.53 -11.88
CA GLY A 3 -36.98 -5.52 -11.94
C GLY A 3 -35.68 -6.20 -12.33
N HIS A 4 -35.09 -5.83 -13.47
CA HIS A 4 -33.75 -6.25 -13.80
C HIS A 4 -32.76 -5.53 -12.88
N ASP A 5 -31.72 -6.23 -12.45
CA ASP A 5 -30.62 -5.61 -11.73
C ASP A 5 -29.96 -4.54 -12.59
N SER A 6 -29.86 -3.33 -12.06
CA SER A 6 -29.20 -2.20 -12.72
C SER A 6 -27.99 -1.77 -11.91
N TRP A 7 -26.84 -1.63 -12.58
CA TRP A 7 -25.60 -1.15 -11.98
C TRP A 7 -25.37 0.30 -12.39
N ARG A 8 -24.90 1.14 -11.45
CA ARG A 8 -24.58 2.55 -11.70
C ARG A 8 -23.11 2.81 -11.44
N LEU A 9 -22.41 3.27 -12.49
CA LEU A 9 -21.04 3.74 -12.37
C LEU A 9 -21.01 5.21 -11.91
N HIS A 10 -20.25 5.49 -10.87
CA HIS A 10 -20.00 6.84 -10.39
C HIS A 10 -18.56 7.24 -10.68
N ILE A 11 -18.37 8.36 -11.39
CA ILE A 11 -17.05 8.93 -11.70
C ILE A 11 -16.94 10.27 -11.00
N HIS A 12 -15.99 10.39 -10.09
CA HIS A 12 -15.81 11.58 -9.25
C HIS A 12 -14.62 12.43 -9.72
N GLY A 13 -14.71 13.73 -9.52
CA GLY A 13 -13.64 14.66 -9.89
C GLY A 13 -13.68 15.09 -11.36
N ALA A 14 -13.49 16.38 -11.61
CA ALA A 14 -13.59 16.93 -12.97
C ALA A 14 -12.53 16.33 -13.91
N LYS A 15 -11.33 16.03 -13.41
CA LYS A 15 -10.25 15.44 -14.21
C LYS A 15 -10.64 14.05 -14.74
N ASP A 16 -11.14 13.17 -13.87
CA ASP A 16 -11.49 11.80 -14.25
C ASP A 16 -12.75 11.75 -15.10
N GLN A 17 -13.73 12.61 -14.82
CA GLN A 17 -14.90 12.78 -15.69
C GLN A 17 -14.49 13.25 -17.09
N VAL A 18 -13.60 14.24 -17.21
CA VAL A 18 -13.06 14.67 -18.51
C VAL A 18 -12.29 13.53 -19.19
N ARG A 19 -11.48 12.77 -18.44
CA ARG A 19 -10.72 11.64 -18.99
C ARG A 19 -11.65 10.57 -19.54
N PHE A 20 -12.68 10.18 -18.78
CA PHE A 20 -13.68 9.20 -19.20
C PHE A 20 -14.43 9.66 -20.45
N LEU A 21 -14.97 10.88 -20.45
CA LEU A 21 -15.73 11.41 -21.59
C LEU A 21 -14.89 11.53 -22.87
N ARG A 22 -13.56 11.71 -22.75
CA ARG A 22 -12.66 11.78 -23.90
C ARG A 22 -12.18 10.43 -24.43
N HIS A 23 -11.91 9.47 -23.53
CA HIS A 23 -11.25 8.21 -23.91
C HIS A 23 -12.23 7.05 -24.06
N VAL A 24 -13.31 7.04 -23.27
CA VAL A 24 -14.36 6.02 -23.33
C VAL A 24 -15.58 6.59 -24.05
N GLY A 25 -16.01 7.79 -23.65
CA GLY A 25 -17.17 8.46 -24.24
C GLY A 25 -18.50 7.80 -23.84
N VAL A 26 -19.57 8.29 -24.47
CA VAL A 26 -20.95 7.81 -24.29
C VAL A 26 -21.60 7.82 -25.67
N HIS A 27 -22.41 6.80 -25.96
CA HIS A 27 -23.03 6.62 -27.28
C HIS A 27 -24.52 6.97 -27.26
N GLY A 28 -25.11 7.15 -28.45
CA GLY A 28 -26.54 7.43 -28.59
C GLY A 28 -26.94 8.84 -28.15
N ALA A 29 -28.17 9.00 -27.66
CA ALA A 29 -28.75 10.30 -27.29
C ALA A 29 -27.95 11.01 -26.19
N GLU A 30 -27.21 10.26 -25.37
CA GLU A 30 -26.42 10.75 -24.25
C GLU A 30 -25.12 11.46 -24.69
N ALA A 31 -24.69 11.28 -25.95
CA ALA A 31 -23.49 11.90 -26.49
C ALA A 31 -23.58 13.45 -26.51
N VAL A 32 -24.77 14.00 -26.70
CA VAL A 32 -24.99 15.46 -26.66
C VAL A 32 -24.82 15.99 -25.23
N ALA A 33 -25.39 15.29 -24.25
CA ALA A 33 -25.24 15.62 -22.83
C ALA A 33 -23.77 15.51 -22.38
N ALA A 34 -23.04 14.51 -22.89
CA ALA A 34 -21.61 14.34 -22.64
C ALA A 34 -20.76 15.52 -23.13
N GLN A 35 -21.04 16.04 -24.33
CA GLN A 35 -20.35 17.22 -24.87
C GLN A 35 -20.64 18.48 -24.03
N GLU A 36 -21.89 18.64 -23.58
CA GLU A 36 -22.25 19.75 -22.71
C GLU A 36 -21.55 19.64 -21.35
N MET A 37 -21.51 18.45 -20.77
CA MET A 37 -20.77 18.20 -19.53
C MET A 37 -19.27 18.50 -19.68
N LEU A 38 -18.64 18.15 -20.80
CA LEU A 38 -17.25 18.53 -21.10
C LEU A 38 -17.01 20.04 -21.12
N ARG A 39 -18.01 20.85 -21.53
CA ARG A 39 -17.93 22.31 -21.48
C ARG A 39 -18.00 22.83 -20.05
N GLN A 40 -18.92 22.29 -19.24
CA GLN A 40 -19.12 22.70 -17.85
C GLN A 40 -17.94 22.31 -16.95
N LEU A 41 -17.30 21.17 -17.21
CA LEU A 41 -16.14 20.70 -16.45
C LEU A 41 -14.85 21.51 -16.65
N LYS A 42 -14.83 22.47 -17.58
CA LYS A 42 -13.71 23.41 -17.75
C LYS A 42 -13.68 24.54 -16.70
N GLY A 43 -14.71 24.65 -15.86
CA GLY A 43 -14.81 25.67 -14.80
C GLY A 43 -14.01 25.35 -13.53
N PRO A 44 -14.21 26.12 -12.43
CA PRO A 44 -13.51 25.92 -11.16
C PRO A 44 -13.78 24.51 -10.61
N VAL A 45 -12.70 23.74 -10.44
CA VAL A 45 -12.80 22.34 -10.01
C VAL A 45 -13.00 22.27 -8.50
N ARG A 46 -14.17 21.80 -8.08
CA ARG A 46 -14.42 21.44 -6.68
C ARG A 46 -13.61 20.20 -6.35
N ASN A 47 -12.80 20.24 -5.29
CA ASN A 47 -12.03 19.08 -4.84
C ASN A 47 -12.98 18.11 -4.12
N PRO A 48 -13.18 16.88 -4.62
CA PRO A 48 -14.06 15.91 -3.98
C PRO A 48 -13.47 15.34 -2.66
N ASN A 49 -12.24 15.71 -2.29
CA ASN A 49 -11.43 15.10 -1.21
C ASN A 49 -11.16 13.60 -1.39
N LEU A 50 -11.60 13.04 -2.51
CA LEU A 50 -11.15 11.78 -3.07
C LEU A 50 -9.77 12.00 -3.70
N ASP A 51 -8.85 11.06 -3.51
CA ASP A 51 -7.44 11.12 -3.94
C ASP A 51 -6.53 12.09 -3.15
N SER A 52 -6.53 11.93 -1.82
CA SER A 52 -5.65 12.67 -0.92
C SER A 52 -4.34 11.90 -0.67
N ALA A 53 -3.22 12.60 -0.60
CA ALA A 53 -1.95 11.97 -0.25
C ALA A 53 -1.95 11.54 1.24
N PRO A 54 -1.17 10.52 1.63
CA PRO A 54 -1.12 10.05 3.01
C PRO A 54 -0.75 11.16 3.99
N LYS A 55 -1.41 11.21 5.16
CA LYS A 55 -1.14 12.23 6.21
C LYS A 55 0.33 12.30 6.63
N LYS A 56 1.07 11.18 6.57
CA LYS A 56 2.52 11.11 6.84
C LYS A 56 3.36 12.04 5.95
N VAL A 57 2.87 12.42 4.78
CA VAL A 57 3.53 13.39 3.89
C VAL A 57 3.77 14.72 4.59
N TRP A 58 2.86 15.15 5.49
CA TRP A 58 3.07 16.38 6.25
C TRP A 58 4.27 16.32 7.19
N ALA A 59 4.53 15.17 7.81
CA ALA A 59 5.72 15.01 8.63
C ALA A 59 7.00 15.14 7.79
N GLN A 60 7.02 14.53 6.59
CA GLN A 60 8.16 14.64 5.66
C GLN A 60 8.39 16.07 5.19
N VAL A 61 7.33 16.76 4.75
CA VAL A 61 7.39 18.16 4.32
C VAL A 61 7.96 19.06 5.43
N ARG A 62 7.48 18.92 6.68
CA ARG A 62 7.98 19.72 7.81
C ARG A 62 9.45 19.45 8.09
N ASN A 63 9.84 18.18 8.18
CA ASN A 63 11.22 17.81 8.48
C ASN A 63 12.18 18.41 7.43
N ARG A 64 11.77 18.44 6.16
CA ARG A 64 12.57 19.02 5.08
C ARG A 64 12.61 20.54 5.10
N LEU A 65 11.48 21.21 5.35
CA LEU A 65 11.45 22.67 5.48
C LEU A 65 12.32 23.14 6.65
N SER A 66 12.23 22.47 7.80
CA SER A 66 13.07 22.76 8.96
C SER A 66 14.55 22.54 8.67
N ALA A 67 14.91 21.43 7.99
CA ALA A 67 16.29 21.15 7.63
C ALA A 67 16.90 22.20 6.68
N LYS A 68 16.09 22.77 5.77
CA LYS A 68 16.52 23.85 4.87
C LYS A 68 16.38 25.26 5.50
N GLN A 69 15.98 25.37 6.76
CA GLN A 69 15.67 26.64 7.44
C GLN A 69 14.66 27.51 6.66
N MET A 70 13.75 26.86 5.94
CA MET A 70 12.74 27.52 5.11
C MET A 70 11.41 27.62 5.87
N MET A 71 10.79 28.79 5.81
CA MET A 71 9.43 29.00 6.30
C MET A 71 8.47 29.11 5.11
N ASP A 72 7.44 28.27 5.09
CA ASP A 72 6.39 28.34 4.05
C ASP A 72 5.11 28.93 4.64
N ILE A 73 4.88 30.20 4.33
CA ILE A 73 3.73 31.00 4.81
C ILE A 73 2.40 30.33 4.40
N GLN A 74 2.36 29.58 3.29
CA GLN A 74 1.14 28.91 2.82
C GLN A 74 0.88 27.55 3.49
N LEU A 75 1.85 27.01 4.23
CA LEU A 75 1.74 25.75 4.97
C LEU A 75 1.65 25.96 6.49
N HIS A 76 1.47 27.21 6.93
CA HIS A 76 1.54 27.60 8.33
C HIS A 76 0.26 27.29 9.14
N GLU A 77 -0.83 26.88 8.50
CA GLU A 77 -2.11 26.59 9.17
C GLU A 77 -2.07 25.24 9.90
N PRO A 78 -1.93 25.18 11.24
CA PRO A 78 -1.71 23.91 11.96
C PRO A 78 -2.89 22.95 11.83
N THR A 79 -4.08 23.50 11.60
CA THR A 79 -5.33 22.78 11.37
C THR A 79 -5.26 21.91 10.10
N MET A 80 -4.51 22.34 9.08
CA MET A 80 -4.38 21.63 7.81
C MET A 80 -3.62 20.29 7.95
N TRP A 81 -2.76 20.16 8.97
CA TRP A 81 -1.96 18.95 9.20
C TRP A 81 -2.75 17.84 9.90
N LYS A 82 -3.95 18.14 10.37
CA LYS A 82 -4.82 17.15 11.03
C LYS A 82 -5.43 16.17 10.01
N HIS A 83 -5.50 16.55 8.73
CA HIS A 83 -6.14 15.77 7.67
C HIS A 83 -5.16 15.42 6.54
N SER A 84 -5.50 14.38 5.78
CA SER A 84 -4.76 14.02 4.56
C SER A 84 -4.82 15.16 3.54
N PRO A 85 -3.67 15.59 3.00
CA PRO A 85 -3.65 16.69 2.05
C PRO A 85 -4.13 16.31 0.67
N SER A 86 -4.79 17.26 0.00
CA SER A 86 -4.90 17.23 -1.46
C SER A 86 -3.49 17.26 -2.08
N ARG A 87 -3.23 16.41 -3.07
CA ARG A 87 -1.94 16.27 -3.76
C ARG A 87 -1.29 17.57 -4.23
N SER A 88 -2.10 18.56 -4.61
CA SER A 88 -1.63 19.88 -5.04
C SER A 88 -0.83 20.66 -3.99
N ARG A 89 -1.00 20.36 -2.69
CA ARG A 89 -0.28 21.07 -1.63
C ARG A 89 1.13 20.50 -1.42
N PRO A 90 1.33 19.19 -1.20
CA PRO A 90 2.66 18.60 -1.20
C PRO A 90 3.44 18.88 -2.48
N HIS A 91 2.78 18.87 -3.65
CA HIS A 91 3.45 19.19 -4.91
C HIS A 91 4.01 20.62 -4.96
N ARG A 92 3.25 21.61 -4.46
CA ARG A 92 3.74 23.00 -4.36
C ARG A 92 4.89 23.14 -3.37
N ALA A 93 4.83 22.42 -2.25
CA ALA A 93 5.91 22.39 -1.27
C ALA A 93 7.18 21.78 -1.87
N GLU A 94 7.03 20.71 -2.64
CA GLU A 94 8.13 20.01 -3.31
C GLU A 94 8.92 20.91 -4.26
N ALA A 95 8.28 21.82 -4.99
CA ALA A 95 8.98 22.77 -5.86
C ALA A 95 10.03 23.65 -5.14
N ARG A 96 9.96 23.74 -3.81
CA ARG A 96 10.95 24.45 -2.97
C ARG A 96 11.87 23.49 -2.21
N ILE A 97 11.33 22.35 -1.82
CA ILE A 97 12.03 21.35 -1.00
C ILE A 97 12.96 20.48 -1.85
N GLU A 98 12.63 20.24 -3.13
CA GLU A 98 13.36 19.36 -4.06
C GLU A 98 13.54 17.94 -3.49
N ASP A 99 12.48 17.38 -2.89
CA ASP A 99 12.48 16.02 -2.37
C ASP A 99 11.67 15.10 -3.30
N ARG A 100 12.38 14.15 -3.90
CA ARG A 100 11.81 13.19 -4.85
C ARG A 100 10.69 12.33 -4.25
N ALA A 101 10.79 11.92 -2.99
CA ALA A 101 9.75 11.09 -2.37
C ALA A 101 8.45 11.89 -2.19
N ILE A 102 8.55 13.18 -1.84
CA ILE A 102 7.39 14.08 -1.78
C ILE A 102 6.82 14.30 -3.18
N HIS A 103 7.67 14.42 -4.21
CA HIS A 103 7.23 14.54 -5.61
C HIS A 103 6.40 13.33 -6.03
N GLU A 104 6.93 12.12 -5.80
CA GLU A 104 6.28 10.86 -6.15
C GLU A 104 4.94 10.68 -5.41
N LEU A 105 4.87 11.02 -4.12
CA LEU A 105 3.62 10.96 -3.35
C LEU A 105 2.58 11.99 -3.82
N ALA A 106 3.01 13.11 -4.38
CA ALA A 106 2.12 14.16 -4.85
C ALA A 106 1.66 13.95 -6.31
N ARG A 107 2.48 13.32 -7.14
CA ARG A 107 2.25 13.20 -8.59
C ARG A 107 2.08 11.78 -9.11
N GLY A 108 2.38 10.75 -8.33
CA GLY A 108 2.30 9.36 -8.80
C GLY A 108 0.88 8.94 -9.15
N ASP A 109 0.70 7.99 -10.06
CA ASP A 109 -0.64 7.59 -10.53
C ASP A 109 -1.39 6.62 -9.58
N ALA A 110 -0.78 6.24 -8.46
CA ALA A 110 -1.38 5.34 -7.48
C ALA A 110 -2.32 6.10 -6.53
N TYR A 111 -3.56 5.66 -6.41
CA TYR A 111 -4.53 6.19 -5.44
C TYR A 111 -4.21 5.68 -4.03
N TRP A 112 -4.15 6.56 -3.04
CA TRP A 112 -3.92 6.19 -1.65
C TRP A 112 -5.25 6.03 -0.92
N ASP A 113 -5.45 4.85 -0.35
CA ASP A 113 -6.61 4.53 0.48
C ASP A 113 -6.20 4.10 1.90
N THR A 114 -7.16 4.07 2.82
CA THR A 114 -6.95 3.67 4.21
C THR A 114 -7.57 2.30 4.45
N VAL A 115 -6.82 1.40 5.07
CA VAL A 115 -7.37 0.12 5.56
C VAL A 115 -8.33 0.42 6.70
N VAL A 116 -9.60 0.09 6.53
CA VAL A 116 -10.66 0.32 7.53
C VAL A 116 -10.88 -0.89 8.44
N GLU A 117 -10.59 -2.09 7.94
CA GLU A 117 -10.82 -3.35 8.63
C GLU A 117 -9.89 -4.43 8.08
N ILE A 118 -9.48 -5.37 8.93
CA ILE A 118 -8.75 -6.58 8.56
C ILE A 118 -9.41 -7.75 9.30
N THR A 119 -9.97 -8.68 8.54
CA THR A 119 -10.70 -9.83 9.09
C THR A 119 -10.24 -11.11 8.41
N SER A 120 -10.06 -12.18 9.20
CA SER A 120 -9.67 -13.49 8.67
C SER A 120 -10.88 -14.17 8.01
N ILE A 121 -10.66 -14.76 6.84
CA ILE A 121 -11.67 -15.54 6.09
C ILE A 121 -11.38 -17.05 6.11
N GLY A 122 -10.51 -17.49 7.03
CA GLY A 122 -10.06 -18.87 7.15
C GLY A 122 -9.12 -19.29 6.03
N ASP A 123 -8.92 -20.61 5.90
CA ASP A 123 -8.04 -21.19 4.89
C ASP A 123 -8.66 -21.06 3.50
N GLN A 124 -7.88 -20.53 2.57
CA GLN A 124 -8.30 -20.28 1.19
C GLN A 124 -7.20 -20.74 0.23
N HIS A 125 -7.61 -21.10 -0.99
CA HIS A 125 -6.64 -21.24 -2.07
C HIS A 125 -6.07 -19.87 -2.43
N VAL A 126 -4.74 -19.75 -2.38
CA VAL A 126 -4.02 -18.52 -2.70
C VAL A 126 -3.24 -18.69 -4.00
N PHE A 127 -3.16 -17.60 -4.76
CA PHE A 127 -2.42 -17.53 -6.01
C PHE A 127 -1.50 -16.32 -5.96
N ASP A 128 -0.38 -16.40 -6.66
CA ASP A 128 0.57 -15.30 -6.80
C ASP A 128 0.99 -15.12 -8.26
N GLY A 129 1.40 -13.91 -8.60
CA GLY A 129 1.88 -13.53 -9.92
C GLY A 129 3.36 -13.15 -9.86
N THR A 130 4.15 -13.57 -10.84
CA THR A 130 5.54 -13.11 -10.97
C THR A 130 5.64 -12.08 -12.08
N VAL A 131 5.89 -10.83 -11.71
CA VAL A 131 6.20 -9.74 -12.65
C VAL A 131 7.69 -9.40 -12.58
N SER A 132 8.39 -9.47 -13.71
CA SER A 132 9.81 -9.10 -13.80
C SER A 132 10.01 -7.58 -13.69
N GLY A 133 11.03 -7.16 -12.93
CA GLY A 133 11.48 -5.78 -12.87
C GLY A 133 10.84 -4.99 -11.73
N THR A 134 9.51 -4.84 -11.73
CA THR A 134 8.80 -4.09 -10.67
C THR A 134 8.36 -4.98 -9.51
N HIS A 135 8.26 -6.30 -9.72
CA HIS A 135 7.84 -7.28 -8.71
C HIS A 135 6.52 -6.93 -8.01
N ASN A 136 5.62 -6.25 -8.73
CA ASN A 136 4.28 -5.91 -8.26
C ASN A 136 3.27 -5.93 -9.41
N PHE A 137 2.00 -6.12 -9.08
CA PHE A 137 0.86 -6.11 -10.00
C PHE A 137 -0.41 -5.56 -9.33
N VAL A 138 -1.44 -5.27 -10.12
CA VAL A 138 -2.73 -4.79 -9.61
C VAL A 138 -3.74 -5.93 -9.64
N ALA A 139 -4.37 -6.22 -8.50
CA ALA A 139 -5.50 -7.14 -8.40
C ALA A 139 -6.60 -6.51 -7.54
N ASN A 140 -7.86 -6.67 -7.96
CA ASN A 140 -9.03 -6.07 -7.30
C ASN A 140 -8.88 -4.56 -7.02
N GLY A 141 -8.17 -3.83 -7.90
CA GLY A 141 -7.92 -2.39 -7.75
C GLY A 141 -6.84 -2.02 -6.73
N ILE A 142 -6.14 -3.00 -6.15
CA ILE A 142 -5.07 -2.80 -5.16
C ILE A 142 -3.73 -3.19 -5.77
N SER A 143 -2.69 -2.39 -5.53
CA SER A 143 -1.32 -2.74 -5.89
C SER A 143 -0.74 -3.72 -4.86
N LEU A 144 -0.29 -4.88 -5.34
CA LEU A 144 0.25 -5.98 -4.54
C LEU A 144 1.70 -6.24 -4.96
N HIS A 145 2.58 -6.46 -3.99
CA HIS A 145 3.94 -6.96 -4.25
C HIS A 145 3.90 -8.50 -4.36
N ASN A 146 4.75 -9.08 -5.19
CA ASN A 146 4.92 -10.54 -5.25
C ASN A 146 5.29 -11.08 -3.85
N SER A 147 4.96 -12.32 -3.53
CA SER A 147 5.26 -12.86 -2.20
C SER A 147 6.77 -12.88 -1.93
N LEU A 148 7.18 -12.35 -0.76
CA LEU A 148 8.57 -12.38 -0.27
C LEU A 148 9.13 -13.80 -0.22
N GLU A 149 8.27 -14.80 -0.03
CA GLU A 149 8.64 -16.21 -0.08
C GLU A 149 9.21 -16.57 -1.45
N GLN A 150 8.68 -16.04 -2.55
CA GLN A 150 9.17 -16.35 -3.90
C GLN A 150 10.55 -15.77 -4.14
N ASP A 151 10.85 -14.56 -3.65
CA ASP A 151 12.16 -13.91 -3.83
C ASP A 151 13.25 -14.46 -2.91
N ALA A 152 12.89 -15.13 -1.81
CA ALA A 152 13.87 -15.74 -0.90
C ALA A 152 14.61 -16.93 -1.55
N ASP A 153 15.94 -16.96 -1.40
CA ASP A 153 16.75 -18.16 -1.67
C ASP A 153 16.53 -19.23 -0.60
N VAL A 154 16.34 -18.77 0.64
CA VAL A 154 16.17 -19.60 1.84
C VAL A 154 15.06 -19.02 2.72
N VAL A 155 14.13 -19.86 3.16
CA VAL A 155 13.11 -19.53 4.17
C VAL A 155 13.29 -20.47 5.34
N ILE A 156 13.51 -19.89 6.53
CA ILE A 156 13.61 -20.63 7.79
C ILE A 156 12.48 -20.18 8.69
N LEU A 157 11.61 -21.12 9.08
CA LEU A 157 10.60 -20.91 10.11
C LEU A 157 11.17 -21.35 11.45
N LEU A 158 10.92 -20.56 12.49
CA LEU A 158 11.30 -20.90 13.86
C LEU A 158 10.07 -21.39 14.61
N HIS A 159 10.11 -22.63 15.07
CA HIS A 159 9.09 -23.19 15.93
C HIS A 159 9.65 -23.46 17.32
N ARG A 160 8.94 -23.00 18.34
CA ARG A 160 9.29 -23.18 19.76
C ARG A 160 8.08 -23.74 20.49
N PRO A 161 8.07 -25.04 20.81
CA PRO A 161 6.96 -25.66 21.56
C PRO A 161 6.71 -24.94 22.90
N ASP A 162 7.81 -24.59 23.59
CA ASP A 162 7.82 -23.92 24.89
C ASP A 162 7.29 -22.47 24.88
N ALA A 163 7.14 -21.88 23.68
CA ALA A 163 6.62 -20.52 23.55
C ALA A 163 5.11 -20.45 23.74
N PHE A 164 4.40 -21.56 23.50
CA PHE A 164 2.95 -21.66 23.63
C PHE A 164 2.53 -22.48 24.86
N ASP A 165 3.25 -23.55 25.17
CA ASP A 165 3.06 -24.36 26.38
C ASP A 165 4.36 -24.41 27.19
N ARG A 166 4.36 -23.79 28.37
CA ARG A 166 5.57 -23.68 29.20
C ARG A 166 6.00 -25.01 29.81
N ASP A 167 5.08 -25.98 29.92
CA ASP A 167 5.34 -27.31 30.45
C ASP A 167 5.55 -28.34 29.32
N ASP A 168 5.75 -27.89 28.08
CA ASP A 168 6.03 -28.76 26.95
C ASP A 168 7.28 -29.61 27.24
N PRO A 169 7.24 -30.92 26.99
CA PRO A 169 8.36 -31.83 27.25
C PRO A 169 9.63 -31.47 26.48
N ARG A 170 9.53 -30.65 25.42
CA ARG A 170 10.64 -30.12 24.63
C ARG A 170 11.05 -28.71 25.09
N GLY A 171 10.72 -28.34 26.33
CA GLY A 171 11.12 -27.10 26.96
C GLY A 171 12.64 -26.87 26.87
N GLY A 172 13.05 -25.79 26.20
CA GLY A 172 14.46 -25.51 25.91
C GLY A 172 14.92 -25.93 24.51
N GLU A 173 14.05 -26.49 23.67
CA GLU A 173 14.31 -26.81 22.26
C GLU A 173 13.60 -25.85 21.29
N ALA A 174 14.22 -25.64 20.14
CA ALA A 174 13.62 -24.94 19.02
C ALA A 174 13.90 -25.68 17.71
N ASP A 175 12.96 -25.63 16.78
CA ASP A 175 13.09 -26.18 15.45
C ASP A 175 13.32 -25.06 14.45
N PHE A 176 14.47 -25.11 13.75
CA PHE A 176 14.68 -24.35 12.52
C PHE A 176 14.18 -25.19 11.35
N ILE A 177 13.04 -24.81 10.80
CA ILE A 177 12.42 -25.48 9.67
C ILE A 177 12.86 -24.74 8.42
N LEU A 178 13.84 -25.31 7.70
CA LEU A 178 14.26 -24.81 6.39
C LEU A 178 13.17 -25.14 5.37
N ALA A 179 12.13 -24.30 5.31
CA ALA A 179 10.94 -24.49 4.49
C ALA A 179 11.21 -24.26 3.00
N LYS A 180 12.20 -23.41 2.66
CA LYS A 180 12.66 -23.18 1.28
C LYS A 180 14.18 -23.14 1.24
N HIS A 181 14.77 -23.78 0.23
CA HIS A 181 16.20 -23.70 -0.07
C HIS A 181 16.42 -23.91 -1.57
N ARG A 182 16.71 -22.86 -2.34
CA ARG A 182 16.85 -22.95 -3.80
C ARG A 182 18.07 -23.77 -4.25
N ASN A 183 19.12 -23.80 -3.43
CA ASN A 183 20.41 -24.40 -3.76
C ASN A 183 20.74 -25.64 -2.89
N GLY A 184 19.74 -26.26 -2.26
CA GLY A 184 19.97 -27.43 -1.41
C GLY A 184 18.70 -28.00 -0.79
N PRO A 185 18.83 -29.03 0.05
CA PRO A 185 17.68 -29.70 0.64
C PRO A 185 17.00 -28.82 1.70
N THR A 186 15.69 -29.00 1.85
CA THR A 186 14.91 -28.55 3.00
C THR A 186 15.06 -29.56 4.14
N LYS A 187 15.08 -29.09 5.40
CA LYS A 187 15.20 -29.93 6.58
C LYS A 187 14.76 -29.18 7.84
N THR A 188 14.22 -29.89 8.81
CA THR A 188 14.08 -29.39 10.19
C THR A 188 15.34 -29.70 10.99
N VAL A 189 15.93 -28.67 11.60
CA VAL A 189 17.08 -28.79 12.49
C VAL A 189 16.64 -28.39 13.89
N THR A 190 16.59 -29.36 14.79
CA THR A 190 16.32 -29.12 16.21
C THR A 190 17.59 -28.66 16.92
N VAL A 191 17.47 -27.58 17.70
CA VAL A 191 18.54 -26.95 18.45
C VAL A 191 18.10 -26.70 19.89
N ALA A 192 19.05 -26.62 20.82
CA ALA A 192 18.77 -26.12 22.16
C ALA A 192 18.73 -24.59 22.14
N HIS A 193 17.78 -23.96 22.83
CA HIS A 193 17.71 -22.50 22.97
C HIS A 193 18.08 -22.06 24.38
N GLN A 194 18.99 -21.09 24.46
CA GLN A 194 19.39 -20.42 25.69
C GLN A 194 19.07 -18.93 25.54
N LEU A 195 17.78 -18.62 25.46
CA LEU A 195 17.31 -17.28 25.07
C LEU A 195 17.63 -16.20 26.10
N HIS A 196 17.80 -16.56 27.38
CA HIS A 196 18.33 -15.65 28.40
C HIS A 196 19.79 -15.23 28.11
N LEU A 197 20.50 -15.95 27.25
CA LEU A 197 21.82 -15.61 26.70
C LEU A 197 21.76 -15.22 25.22
N SER A 198 20.55 -15.05 24.64
CA SER A 198 20.33 -14.77 23.22
C SER A 198 21.07 -15.72 22.27
N ARG A 199 21.11 -17.03 22.61
CA ARG A 199 21.91 -18.02 21.87
C ARG A 199 21.13 -19.30 21.58
N PHE A 200 21.42 -19.92 20.43
CA PHE A 200 21.09 -21.31 20.13
C PHE A 200 22.35 -22.18 20.17
N ALA A 201 22.22 -23.40 20.67
CA ALA A 201 23.32 -24.36 20.79
C ALA A 201 22.96 -25.67 20.07
N ASN A 202 23.99 -26.38 19.62
CA ASN A 202 23.82 -27.72 19.08
C ASN A 202 23.20 -28.62 20.16
N MET A 203 22.28 -29.49 19.75
CA MET A 203 21.89 -30.62 20.57
C MET A 203 23.15 -31.46 20.83
N ALA A 204 23.40 -31.81 22.09
CA ALA A 204 24.50 -32.72 22.42
C ALA A 204 24.31 -34.02 21.62
N ARG A 205 25.40 -34.51 21.02
CA ARG A 205 25.36 -35.67 20.13
C ARG A 205 25.23 -36.97 20.90
#